data_AF-A0A839DUU0-F1
#
_entry.id   AF-A0A839DUU0-F1
#
_cell.length_a   1.000
_cell.length_b   1.000
_cell.length_c   1.000
_cell.angle_alpha   90.00
_cell.angle_beta   90.00
_cell.angle_gamma   90.00
#
_symmetry.space_group_name_H-M   'P 1'
#
loop_
_entity.id
_entity.type
_entity.pdbx_description
1 polymer ?
#
loop_
_entity_poly.entity_id
_entity_poly.type
_entity_poly.pdbx_seq_one_letter_code
_entity_poly.pdbx_strand_id
1 'polypeptide(L)'
;MMPEPGSHKDDIKRTRLRNDYEGEGVPDEYADEAANDRLHRDDPLPREPRTGEPAGRRPSGEPGAKGVERDAEGGGTRLRSSTFNDHTLLPTRCSRDGENISPELGWEAVPEGTRELALLCEDPDAPSGVFVRWLMSGIPPEVTGLNEGEVPSGVTQSRNGFGELGWGGPHPPAGDEAHRYFFRVYASDRPLGLGEDSTPEDLRRALSGSELAHGNIVGLYER
;
A
#
# COMPACT_ATOMS: atom_id res chain seq x y z
N MET A 1 20.98 3.74 16.55
CA MET A 1 21.03 4.21 15.15
C MET A 1 19.60 4.20 14.63
N MET A 2 19.13 5.33 14.11
CA MET A 2 17.82 5.40 13.49
C MET A 2 17.84 4.60 12.18
N PRO A 3 16.77 3.86 11.85
CA PRO A 3 16.68 3.22 10.55
C PRO A 3 16.54 4.29 9.46
N GLU A 4 17.02 3.98 8.25
CA GLU A 4 16.88 4.87 7.10
C GLU A 4 15.39 5.00 6.74
N PRO A 5 14.84 6.21 6.49
CA PRO A 5 13.45 6.39 6.10
C PRO A 5 13.02 5.49 4.94
N GLY A 6 11.92 4.76 5.12
CA GLY A 6 11.40 3.78 4.13
C GLY A 6 12.21 2.48 4.04
N SER A 7 13.15 2.25 4.94
CA SER A 7 13.75 0.92 5.13
C SER A 7 12.79 0.02 5.92
N HIS A 8 12.92 -1.29 5.77
CA HIS A 8 12.11 -2.27 6.51
C HIS A 8 12.12 -2.02 8.03
N LYS A 9 13.28 -1.68 8.60
CA LYS A 9 13.41 -1.34 10.03
C LYS A 9 12.73 -0.03 10.41
N ASP A 10 12.63 0.91 9.48
CA ASP A 10 11.92 2.17 9.65
C ASP A 10 10.41 1.93 9.65
N ASP A 11 9.92 1.19 8.66
CA ASP A 11 8.53 0.76 8.53
C ASP A 11 8.06 0.09 9.84
N ILE A 12 8.77 -0.94 10.32
CA ILE A 12 8.42 -1.66 11.55
C ILE A 12 8.34 -0.72 12.75
N LYS A 13 9.34 0.15 12.95
CA LYS A 13 9.37 1.04 14.11
C LYS A 13 8.25 2.08 14.04
N ARG A 14 8.03 2.65 12.86
CA ARG A 14 6.96 3.62 12.62
C ARG A 14 5.60 2.99 12.88
N THR A 15 5.35 1.78 12.39
CA THR A 15 4.09 1.06 12.60
C THR A 15 3.82 0.77 14.07
N ARG A 16 4.83 0.30 14.82
CA ARG A 16 4.65 0.05 16.26
C ARG A 16 4.30 1.33 17.01
N LEU A 17 4.98 2.44 16.71
CA LEU A 17 4.67 3.75 17.30
C LEU A 17 3.27 4.24 16.93
N ARG A 18 2.84 4.02 15.69
CA ARG A 18 1.49 4.39 15.23
C ARG A 18 0.42 3.58 15.95
N ASN A 19 0.59 2.26 16.04
CA ASN A 19 -0.34 1.38 16.75
C ASN A 19 -0.47 1.77 18.24
N ASP A 20 0.63 2.19 18.87
CA ASP A 20 0.59 2.71 20.24
C ASP A 20 -0.32 3.96 20.33
N TYR A 21 -0.20 4.91 19.39
CA TYR A 21 -1.04 6.11 19.35
C TYR A 21 -2.51 5.81 19.02
N GLU A 22 -2.79 4.90 18.09
CA GLU A 22 -4.15 4.46 17.80
C GLU A 22 -4.79 3.79 19.03
N GLY A 23 -4.03 2.98 19.78
CA GLY A 23 -4.43 2.40 21.05
C GLY A 23 -4.71 3.43 22.16
N GLU A 24 -4.06 4.59 22.08
CA GLU A 24 -4.31 5.76 22.95
C GLU A 24 -5.52 6.61 22.48
N GLY A 25 -6.14 6.26 21.35
CA GLY A 25 -7.30 6.95 20.79
C GLY A 25 -6.96 8.18 19.94
N VAL A 26 -5.71 8.31 19.48
CA VAL A 26 -5.32 9.34 18.51
C VAL A 26 -6.01 9.05 17.17
N PRO A 27 -6.72 10.02 16.56
CA PRO A 27 -7.33 9.81 15.26
C PRO A 27 -6.28 9.52 14.18
N ASP A 28 -6.66 8.70 13.21
CA ASP A 28 -5.79 8.16 12.16
C ASP A 28 -4.91 9.22 11.47
N GLU A 29 -5.53 10.35 11.09
CA GLU A 29 -4.86 11.46 10.41
C GLU A 29 -3.68 12.06 11.21
N TYR A 30 -3.73 11.94 12.55
CA TYR A 30 -2.68 12.43 13.45
C TYR A 30 -1.74 11.32 13.93
N ALA A 31 -2.16 10.06 13.89
CA ALA A 31 -1.35 8.94 14.37
C ALA A 31 -0.10 8.76 13.50
N ASP A 32 -0.22 8.96 12.18
CA ASP A 32 0.91 8.93 11.25
C ASP A 32 1.92 10.06 11.49
N GLU A 33 1.44 11.30 11.65
CA GLU A 33 2.30 12.46 11.94
C GLU A 33 2.99 12.29 13.31
N ALA A 34 2.24 11.87 14.34
CA ALA A 34 2.78 11.66 15.67
C ALA A 34 3.81 10.52 15.73
N ALA A 35 3.62 9.45 14.95
CA ALA A 35 4.56 8.35 14.83
C ALA A 35 5.86 8.81 14.15
N ASN A 36 5.76 9.55 13.04
CA ASN A 36 6.91 10.13 12.34
C ASN A 36 7.66 11.12 13.24
N ASP A 37 6.96 12.06 13.88
CA ASP A 37 7.56 13.04 14.79
C ASP A 37 8.28 12.37 15.96
N ARG A 38 7.69 11.30 16.50
CA ARG A 38 8.32 10.53 17.59
C ARG A 38 9.53 9.76 17.11
N LEU A 39 9.48 9.19 15.91
CA LEU A 39 10.60 8.52 15.30
C LEU A 39 11.75 9.51 15.09
N HIS A 40 11.48 10.72 14.60
CA HIS A 40 12.51 11.71 14.26
C HIS A 40 12.86 12.72 15.36
N ARG A 41 12.32 12.56 16.59
CA ARG A 41 12.49 13.54 17.69
C ARG A 41 13.95 13.78 18.11
N ASP A 42 14.83 12.81 17.89
CA ASP A 42 16.24 12.85 18.30
C ASP A 42 17.24 13.16 17.15
N ASP A 43 16.76 13.39 15.92
CA ASP A 43 17.61 13.78 14.79
C ASP A 43 16.83 14.73 13.84
N PRO A 44 17.01 16.06 13.96
CA PRO A 44 16.26 16.99 13.14
C PRO A 44 16.72 16.82 11.69
N LEU A 45 15.79 16.45 10.80
CA LEU A 45 15.97 16.60 9.36
C LEU A 45 16.67 17.95 9.07
N PRO A 46 17.68 17.99 8.18
CA PRO A 46 18.42 19.22 7.93
C PRO A 46 17.44 20.30 7.49
N ARG A 47 17.26 21.32 8.34
CA ARG A 47 16.42 22.48 8.02
C ARG A 47 17.04 23.19 6.84
N GLU A 48 16.27 23.36 5.77
CA GLU A 48 16.68 24.20 4.65
C GLU A 48 17.09 25.60 5.17
N PRO A 49 18.20 26.17 4.67
CA PRO A 49 18.70 27.43 5.18
C PRO A 49 17.73 28.55 4.81
N ARG A 50 17.14 29.18 5.84
CA ARG A 50 16.40 30.43 5.68
C ARG A 50 17.39 31.53 5.29
N THR A 51 17.39 31.90 4.01
CA THR A 51 18.01 33.14 3.55
C THR A 51 17.27 34.31 4.18
N GLY A 52 18.03 35.16 4.89
CA GLY A 52 17.50 36.35 5.54
C GLY A 52 17.37 37.51 4.57
N GLU A 53 16.30 38.30 4.70
CA GLU A 53 16.26 39.71 4.31
C GLU A 53 15.29 40.50 5.24
N PRO A 54 15.49 41.82 5.40
CA PRO A 54 15.05 42.56 6.59
C PRO A 54 13.64 43.17 6.48
N ALA A 55 13.19 43.65 7.64
CA ALA A 55 11.87 44.19 7.95
C ALA A 55 11.41 45.37 7.05
N GLY A 56 10.15 45.29 6.60
CA GLY A 56 9.45 46.41 5.96
C GLY A 56 7.95 46.19 5.80
N ARG A 57 7.17 46.83 6.70
CA ARG A 57 5.80 47.37 6.52
C ARG A 57 4.66 46.42 6.06
N ARG A 58 3.68 46.22 6.96
CA ARG A 58 2.36 45.63 6.69
C ARG A 58 1.58 46.45 5.64
N PRO A 59 0.80 45.77 4.78
CA PRO A 59 -0.62 46.04 4.72
C PRO A 59 -1.48 44.77 4.83
N SER A 60 -2.67 44.99 5.36
CA SER A 60 -3.81 44.09 5.48
C SER A 60 -4.28 43.54 4.12
N GLY A 61 -4.45 42.23 4.05
CA GLY A 61 -5.12 41.49 2.99
C GLY A 61 -5.07 39.99 3.32
N GLU A 62 -6.22 39.32 3.32
CA GLU A 62 -6.33 37.86 3.44
C GLU A 62 -5.43 37.15 2.41
N PRO A 63 -4.95 35.94 2.73
CA PRO A 63 -5.08 34.90 1.72
C PRO A 63 -5.44 33.53 2.31
N GLY A 64 -6.36 32.86 1.61
CA GLY A 64 -6.61 31.44 1.72
C GLY A 64 -5.33 30.62 1.55
N ALA A 65 -5.22 29.60 2.38
CA ALA A 65 -4.23 28.55 2.24
C ALA A 65 -4.51 27.77 0.94
N LYS A 66 -3.86 28.19 -0.15
CA LYS A 66 -3.52 27.25 -1.21
C LYS A 66 -2.43 26.36 -0.64
N GLY A 67 -2.84 25.17 -0.19
CA GLY A 67 -1.91 24.06 -0.03
C GLY A 67 -1.15 23.91 -1.35
N VAL A 68 0.16 23.82 -1.26
CA VAL A 68 1.00 23.43 -2.38
C VAL A 68 0.60 22.00 -2.72
N GLU A 69 -0.32 21.86 -3.66
CA GLU A 69 -0.52 20.63 -4.41
C GLU A 69 0.85 20.30 -5.00
N ARG A 70 1.46 19.22 -4.50
CA ARG A 70 2.54 18.60 -5.24
C ARG A 70 1.89 18.00 -6.46
N ASP A 71 2.10 18.66 -7.59
CA ASP A 71 1.73 18.18 -8.91
C ASP A 71 2.29 16.77 -9.10
N ALA A 72 1.43 15.76 -8.93
CA ALA A 72 1.69 14.39 -9.34
C ALA A 72 1.49 14.33 -10.85
N GLU A 73 2.49 14.78 -11.60
CA GLU A 73 2.54 14.62 -13.05
C GLU A 73 2.88 13.16 -13.36
N GLY A 74 1.84 12.32 -13.28
CA GLY A 74 1.83 10.86 -13.39
C GLY A 74 0.61 10.33 -12.64
N GLY A 75 -0.56 10.31 -13.30
CA GLY A 75 -1.85 9.97 -12.70
C GLY A 75 -1.88 8.53 -12.17
N GLY A 76 -1.47 8.34 -10.91
CA GLY A 76 -1.48 7.05 -10.23
C GLY A 76 -2.87 6.68 -9.72
N THR A 77 -3.24 5.41 -9.86
CA THR A 77 -4.43 4.85 -9.19
C THR A 77 -4.19 4.88 -7.68
N ARG A 78 -5.15 5.37 -6.88
CA ARG A 78 -5.01 5.40 -5.42
C ARG A 78 -5.60 4.14 -4.80
N LEU A 79 -4.81 3.35 -4.08
CA LEU A 79 -5.27 2.14 -3.36
C LEU A 79 -5.43 2.45 -1.87
N ARG A 80 -6.47 1.90 -1.23
CA ARG A 80 -6.78 2.04 0.20
C ARG A 80 -7.44 0.77 0.73
N SER A 81 -7.58 0.69 2.04
CA SER A 81 -8.35 -0.35 2.71
C SER A 81 -9.04 0.21 3.95
N SER A 82 -10.22 -0.29 4.29
CA SER A 82 -10.85 -0.10 5.60
C SER A 82 -10.46 -1.21 6.59
N THR A 83 -9.73 -2.23 6.14
CA THR A 83 -9.26 -3.35 6.98
C THR A 83 -7.94 -3.01 7.68
N PHE A 84 -7.10 -2.21 7.04
CA PHE A 84 -5.81 -1.74 7.56
C PHE A 84 -5.43 -0.45 6.83
N ASN A 85 -4.53 0.33 7.43
CA ASN A 85 -3.98 1.51 6.79
C ASN A 85 -2.60 1.22 6.22
N ASP A 86 -2.09 2.16 5.42
CA ASP A 86 -0.78 2.00 4.83
C ASP A 86 0.31 1.91 5.90
N HIS A 87 1.15 0.88 5.78
CA HIS A 87 2.17 0.48 6.74
C HIS A 87 1.62 0.25 8.16
N THR A 88 0.42 -0.34 8.31
CA THR A 88 -0.09 -0.83 9.61
C THR A 88 -0.22 -2.35 9.64
N LEU A 89 -0.48 -2.90 10.84
CA LEU A 89 -0.70 -4.34 10.96
C LEU A 89 -1.99 -4.76 10.26
N LEU A 90 -1.91 -5.83 9.48
CA LEU A 90 -3.06 -6.58 9.01
C LEU A 90 -3.74 -7.26 10.21
N PRO A 91 -5.08 -7.20 10.33
CA PRO A 91 -5.81 -7.96 11.33
C PRO A 91 -5.52 -9.46 11.23
N THR A 92 -5.44 -10.16 12.37
CA THR A 92 -5.19 -11.63 12.43
C THR A 92 -6.17 -12.43 11.58
N ARG A 93 -7.42 -11.99 11.46
CA ARG A 93 -8.42 -12.62 10.58
C ARG A 93 -8.01 -12.73 9.10
N CYS A 94 -7.11 -11.85 8.66
CA CYS A 94 -6.57 -11.88 7.30
C CYS A 94 -5.37 -12.83 7.13
N SER A 95 -4.80 -13.33 8.23
CA SER A 95 -3.65 -14.23 8.23
C SER A 95 -4.08 -15.69 8.28
N ARG A 96 -3.12 -16.61 8.06
CA ARG A 96 -3.36 -18.05 8.21
C ARG A 96 -3.42 -18.52 9.67
N ASP A 97 -3.01 -17.69 10.63
CA ASP A 97 -3.25 -17.96 12.05
C ASP A 97 -4.70 -17.64 12.45
N GLY A 98 -5.42 -16.85 11.64
CA GLY A 98 -6.85 -16.54 11.79
C GLY A 98 -7.74 -17.24 10.74
N GLU A 99 -8.79 -16.57 10.28
CA GLU A 99 -9.74 -17.12 9.31
C GLU A 99 -9.22 -17.13 7.85
N ASN A 100 -8.06 -16.54 7.57
CA ASN A 100 -7.47 -16.45 6.24
C ASN A 100 -8.38 -15.74 5.21
N ILE A 101 -9.03 -14.65 5.62
CA ILE A 101 -9.95 -13.88 4.78
C ILE A 101 -9.18 -12.74 4.07
N SER A 102 -9.38 -12.52 2.77
CA SER A 102 -8.74 -11.41 2.07
C SER A 102 -9.23 -10.07 2.62
N PRO A 103 -8.35 -9.07 2.80
CA PRO A 103 -8.76 -7.75 3.29
C PRO A 103 -9.70 -7.06 2.30
N GLU A 104 -10.52 -6.14 2.79
CA GLU A 104 -11.19 -5.15 1.94
C GLU A 104 -10.13 -4.30 1.24
N LEU A 105 -10.32 -3.98 -0.03
CA LEU A 105 -9.44 -3.11 -0.80
C LEU A 105 -10.29 -2.20 -1.69
N GLY A 106 -10.09 -0.89 -1.60
CA GLY A 106 -10.73 0.10 -2.46
C GLY A 106 -9.72 0.84 -3.31
N TRP A 107 -10.08 1.18 -4.55
CA TRP A 107 -9.23 2.02 -5.40
C TRP A 107 -10.00 3.13 -6.11
N GLU A 108 -9.28 4.21 -6.38
CA GLU A 108 -9.78 5.45 -6.96
C GLU A 108 -8.85 5.94 -8.08
N ALA A 109 -9.34 6.90 -8.87
CA ALA A 109 -8.58 7.53 -9.94
C ALA A 109 -8.06 6.54 -10.99
N VAL A 110 -8.85 5.50 -11.32
CA VAL A 110 -8.57 4.61 -12.46
C VAL A 110 -8.56 5.43 -13.75
N PRO A 111 -7.47 5.44 -14.54
CA PRO A 111 -7.38 6.25 -15.75
C PRO A 111 -8.43 5.92 -16.80
N GLU A 112 -8.87 6.94 -17.55
CA GLU A 112 -9.66 6.73 -18.76
C GLU A 112 -8.87 5.87 -19.76
N GLY A 113 -9.58 4.98 -20.47
CA GLY A 113 -8.96 4.03 -21.40
C GLY A 113 -8.55 2.70 -20.77
N THR A 114 -8.63 2.56 -19.45
CA THR A 114 -8.45 1.26 -18.77
C THR A 114 -9.45 0.25 -19.31
N ARG A 115 -8.96 -0.93 -19.70
CA ARG A 115 -9.75 -2.06 -20.17
C ARG A 115 -9.78 -3.20 -19.18
N GLU A 116 -8.75 -3.31 -18.36
CA GLU A 116 -8.62 -4.36 -17.37
C GLU A 116 -7.82 -3.84 -16.17
N LEU A 117 -8.25 -4.21 -14.97
CA LEU A 117 -7.51 -4.06 -13.73
C LEU A 117 -6.92 -5.43 -13.31
N ALA A 118 -5.77 -5.39 -12.65
CA ALA A 118 -5.16 -6.56 -12.00
C ALA A 118 -4.72 -6.20 -10.59
N LEU A 119 -4.77 -7.17 -9.68
CA LEU A 119 -4.31 -7.03 -8.30
C LEU A 119 -3.23 -8.08 -8.01
N LEU A 120 -2.13 -7.63 -7.39
CA LEU A 120 -1.02 -8.44 -6.95
C LEU A 120 -0.71 -8.14 -5.48
N CYS A 121 -0.54 -9.17 -4.67
CA CYS A 121 0.01 -9.08 -3.32
C CYS A 121 1.27 -9.93 -3.21
N GLU A 122 2.38 -9.30 -2.82
CA GLU A 122 3.69 -9.96 -2.66
C GLU A 122 4.28 -9.69 -1.26
N ASP A 123 4.92 -10.70 -0.69
CA ASP A 123 5.74 -10.63 0.53
C ASP A 123 7.22 -10.77 0.14
N PRO A 124 7.97 -9.66 0.02
CA PRO A 124 9.38 -9.70 -0.34
C PRO A 124 10.28 -10.12 0.82
N ASP A 125 9.76 -10.18 2.04
CA ASP A 125 10.53 -10.45 3.26
C ASP A 125 10.54 -11.96 3.58
N ALA A 126 9.80 -12.78 2.82
CA ALA A 126 9.78 -14.23 2.94
C ALA A 126 11.19 -14.86 2.80
N PRO A 127 11.55 -15.88 3.61
CA PRO A 127 12.94 -16.38 3.69
C PRO A 127 13.52 -16.95 2.39
N SER A 128 12.66 -17.38 1.46
CA SER A 128 13.05 -17.99 0.18
C SER A 128 12.92 -17.03 -1.01
N GLY A 129 12.86 -15.71 -0.74
CA GLY A 129 12.60 -14.69 -1.74
C GLY A 129 11.12 -14.33 -1.85
N VAL A 130 10.79 -13.46 -2.81
CA VAL A 130 9.44 -12.88 -2.94
C VAL A 130 8.36 -13.96 -3.02
N PHE A 131 7.40 -13.89 -2.09
CA PHE A 131 6.32 -14.84 -1.97
C PHE A 131 4.99 -14.23 -2.43
N VAL A 132 4.35 -14.85 -3.41
CA VAL A 132 3.07 -14.39 -3.95
C VAL A 132 1.95 -14.76 -2.99
N ARG A 133 1.26 -13.76 -2.44
CA ARG A 133 0.11 -13.96 -1.56
C ARG A 133 -1.20 -14.02 -2.36
N TRP A 134 -1.28 -13.22 -3.41
CA TRP A 134 -2.49 -13.11 -4.24
C TRP A 134 -2.15 -12.58 -5.62
N LEU A 135 -2.74 -13.16 -6.65
CA LEU A 135 -2.72 -12.60 -8.00
C LEU A 135 -4.11 -12.81 -8.59
N MET A 136 -4.69 -11.72 -9.10
CA MET A 136 -5.92 -11.78 -9.87
C MET A 136 -5.88 -10.78 -11.03
N SER A 137 -6.65 -11.10 -12.07
CA SER A 137 -6.70 -10.36 -13.33
C SER A 137 -8.09 -10.47 -13.95
N GLY A 138 -8.34 -9.70 -15.01
CA GLY A 138 -9.67 -9.62 -15.60
C GLY A 138 -10.67 -8.82 -14.75
N ILE A 139 -10.19 -7.98 -13.82
CA ILE A 139 -11.08 -7.12 -13.03
C ILE A 139 -11.61 -6.02 -13.97
N PRO A 140 -12.94 -5.89 -14.12
CA PRO A 140 -13.51 -4.83 -14.95
C PRO A 140 -13.15 -3.43 -14.40
N PRO A 141 -12.87 -2.43 -15.26
CA PRO A 141 -12.42 -1.09 -14.82
C PRO A 141 -13.47 -0.32 -14.01
N GLU A 142 -14.72 -0.75 -14.03
CA GLU A 142 -15.84 -0.17 -13.28
C GLU A 142 -15.89 -0.67 -11.83
N VAL A 143 -15.21 -1.79 -11.53
CA VAL A 143 -15.03 -2.26 -10.16
C VAL A 143 -14.07 -1.31 -9.46
N THR A 144 -14.49 -0.78 -8.31
CA THR A 144 -13.75 0.21 -7.52
C THR A 144 -13.19 -0.35 -6.22
N GLY A 145 -13.36 -1.66 -5.99
CA GLY A 145 -12.85 -2.33 -4.80
C GLY A 145 -13.35 -3.75 -4.65
N LEU A 146 -12.87 -4.40 -3.60
CA LEU A 146 -13.18 -5.74 -3.16
C LEU A 146 -13.64 -5.66 -1.71
N ASN A 147 -14.82 -6.21 -1.42
CA ASN A 147 -15.20 -6.45 -0.03
C ASN A 147 -14.32 -7.56 0.55
N GLU A 148 -14.25 -7.57 1.87
CA GLU A 148 -13.50 -8.57 2.61
C GLU A 148 -13.97 -10.00 2.26
N GLY A 149 -13.03 -10.87 1.90
CA GLY A 149 -13.31 -12.26 1.50
C GLY A 149 -14.04 -12.45 0.17
N GLU A 150 -14.32 -11.37 -0.57
CA GLU A 150 -15.06 -11.43 -1.82
C GLU A 150 -14.15 -11.34 -3.05
N VAL A 151 -14.54 -12.05 -4.10
CA VAL A 151 -13.93 -11.98 -5.43
C VAL A 151 -15.04 -11.65 -6.44
N PRO A 152 -14.87 -10.64 -7.30
CA PRO A 152 -15.91 -10.27 -8.25
C PRO A 152 -16.14 -11.39 -9.26
N SER A 153 -17.39 -11.55 -9.71
CA SER A 153 -17.72 -12.55 -10.72
C SER A 153 -16.98 -12.28 -12.03
N GLY A 154 -16.40 -13.33 -12.63
CA GLY A 154 -15.70 -13.23 -13.92
C GLY A 154 -14.22 -12.84 -13.81
N VAL A 155 -13.71 -12.61 -12.60
CA VAL A 155 -12.29 -12.38 -12.33
C VAL A 155 -11.55 -13.72 -12.29
N THR A 156 -10.35 -13.76 -12.88
CA THR A 156 -9.46 -14.92 -12.81
C THR A 156 -8.50 -14.75 -11.65
N GLN A 157 -8.51 -15.71 -10.72
CA GLN A 157 -7.49 -15.81 -9.68
C GLN A 157 -6.41 -16.80 -10.09
N SER A 158 -5.15 -16.43 -9.90
CA SER A 158 -4.02 -17.33 -10.12
C SER A 158 -3.64 -18.07 -8.84
N ARG A 159 -2.83 -19.13 -8.98
CA ARG A 159 -2.24 -19.84 -7.85
C ARG A 159 -1.26 -18.94 -7.11
N ASN A 160 -1.40 -18.88 -5.80
CA ASN A 160 -0.46 -18.20 -4.90
C ASN A 160 0.77 -19.08 -4.63
N GLY A 161 1.72 -18.57 -3.85
CA GLY A 161 2.97 -19.28 -3.51
C GLY A 161 2.79 -20.57 -2.70
N PHE A 162 1.60 -20.85 -2.17
CA PHE A 162 1.25 -22.14 -1.56
C PHE A 162 0.68 -23.15 -2.56
N GLY A 163 0.48 -22.77 -3.82
CA GLY A 163 -0.16 -23.59 -4.86
C GLY A 163 -1.70 -23.59 -4.82
N GLU A 164 -2.29 -22.81 -3.92
CA GLU A 164 -3.74 -22.63 -3.76
C GLU A 164 -4.23 -21.51 -4.70
N LEU A 165 -5.47 -21.61 -5.20
CA LEU A 165 -6.07 -20.51 -5.97
C LEU A 165 -6.45 -19.34 -5.05
N GLY A 166 -6.09 -18.12 -5.45
CA GLY A 166 -6.56 -16.91 -4.77
C GLY A 166 -5.76 -16.52 -3.52
N TRP A 167 -6.42 -15.85 -2.58
CA TRP A 167 -5.79 -15.26 -1.40
C TRP A 167 -5.16 -16.32 -0.50
N GLY A 168 -3.86 -16.18 -0.27
CA GLY A 168 -3.21 -16.72 0.91
C GLY A 168 -2.87 -15.58 1.86
N GLY A 169 -3.31 -15.66 3.11
CA GLY A 169 -2.97 -14.71 4.16
C GLY A 169 -1.54 -14.81 4.67
N PRO A 170 -1.03 -13.76 5.34
CA PRO A 170 0.25 -13.77 6.04
C PRO A 170 0.48 -15.04 6.86
N HIS A 171 1.70 -15.56 6.81
CA HIS A 171 2.14 -16.67 7.66
C HIS A 171 3.68 -16.68 7.78
N PRO A 172 4.27 -15.59 8.31
CA PRO A 172 5.71 -15.52 8.48
C PRO A 172 6.19 -16.56 9.51
N PRO A 173 7.49 -16.88 9.56
CA PRO A 173 8.05 -17.66 10.66
C PRO A 173 7.82 -16.96 12.01
N ALA A 174 7.61 -17.75 13.07
CA ALA A 174 7.41 -17.19 14.41
C ALA A 174 8.70 -16.53 14.92
N GLY A 175 8.59 -15.31 15.44
CA GLY A 175 9.73 -14.54 15.93
C GLY A 175 10.54 -13.79 14.87
N ASP A 176 10.15 -13.85 13.60
CA ASP A 176 10.72 -12.97 12.57
C ASP A 176 10.26 -11.52 12.80
N GLU A 177 11.04 -10.55 12.29
CA GLU A 177 10.59 -9.16 12.18
C GLU A 177 9.33 -9.09 11.30
N ALA A 178 8.43 -8.13 11.56
CA ALA A 178 7.18 -8.04 10.79
C ALA A 178 7.43 -8.00 9.28
N HIS A 179 6.80 -8.91 8.55
CA HIS A 179 6.88 -8.97 7.10
C HIS A 179 5.98 -7.89 6.48
N ARG A 180 6.40 -7.36 5.34
CA ARG A 180 5.62 -6.42 4.52
C ARG A 180 4.86 -7.17 3.44
N TYR A 181 3.62 -6.76 3.23
CA TYR A 181 2.71 -7.31 2.23
C TYR A 181 2.29 -6.19 1.29
N PHE A 182 2.86 -6.18 0.10
CA PHE A 182 2.65 -5.12 -0.90
C PHE A 182 1.44 -5.46 -1.75
N PHE A 183 0.31 -4.80 -1.50
CA PHE A 183 -0.85 -4.86 -2.38
C PHE A 183 -0.69 -3.82 -3.47
N ARG A 184 -0.86 -4.23 -4.73
CA ARG A 184 -0.73 -3.36 -5.91
C ARG A 184 -1.89 -3.60 -6.85
N VAL A 185 -2.54 -2.52 -7.27
CA VAL A 185 -3.54 -2.54 -8.34
C VAL A 185 -2.95 -1.89 -9.59
N TYR A 186 -3.13 -2.53 -10.74
CA TYR A 186 -2.63 -2.08 -12.02
C TYR A 186 -3.78 -1.82 -12.97
N ALA A 187 -3.71 -0.73 -13.74
CA ALA A 187 -4.63 -0.40 -14.81
C ALA A 187 -3.96 -0.61 -16.17
N SER A 188 -4.56 -1.44 -17.02
CA SER A 188 -4.06 -1.77 -18.35
C SER A 188 -5.02 -1.28 -19.46
N ASP A 189 -4.45 -0.81 -20.57
CA ASP A 189 -5.18 -0.37 -21.77
C ASP A 189 -5.70 -1.52 -22.65
N ARG A 190 -5.41 -2.77 -22.27
CA ARG A 190 -5.84 -3.99 -22.98
C ARG A 190 -6.03 -5.17 -22.03
N PRO A 191 -6.75 -6.23 -22.45
CA PRO A 191 -6.82 -7.45 -21.66
C PRO A 191 -5.44 -8.08 -21.45
N LEU A 192 -5.15 -8.56 -20.24
CA LEU A 192 -3.83 -9.11 -19.90
C LEU A 192 -3.68 -10.59 -20.28
N GLY A 193 -4.80 -11.30 -20.43
CA GLY A 193 -4.81 -12.71 -20.85
C GLY A 193 -4.19 -13.67 -19.84
N LEU A 194 -4.22 -13.33 -18.56
CA LEU A 194 -3.68 -14.17 -17.48
C LEU A 194 -4.69 -15.26 -17.08
N GLY A 195 -4.15 -16.39 -16.62
CA GLY A 195 -4.88 -17.60 -16.24
C GLY A 195 -4.60 -18.02 -14.80
N GLU A 196 -5.18 -19.16 -14.41
CA GLU A 196 -4.99 -19.74 -13.08
C GLU A 196 -3.52 -20.07 -12.75
N ASP A 197 -2.70 -20.37 -13.75
CA ASP A 197 -1.28 -20.71 -13.57
C ASP A 197 -0.33 -19.54 -13.89
N SER A 198 -0.87 -18.33 -14.08
CA SER A 198 -0.05 -17.13 -14.30
C SER A 198 0.74 -16.73 -13.05
N THR A 199 1.92 -16.19 -13.29
CA THR A 199 2.85 -15.71 -12.26
C THR A 199 2.94 -14.18 -12.24
N PRO A 200 3.53 -13.57 -11.20
CA PRO A 200 3.84 -12.14 -11.21
C PRO A 200 4.74 -11.73 -12.38
N GLU A 201 5.60 -12.62 -12.86
CA GLU A 201 6.43 -12.35 -14.04
C GLU A 201 5.58 -12.28 -15.32
N ASP A 202 4.58 -13.16 -15.46
CA ASP A 202 3.63 -13.10 -16.57
C ASP A 202 2.81 -11.81 -16.52
N LEU A 203 2.36 -11.40 -15.34
CA LEU A 203 1.68 -10.11 -15.14
C LEU A 203 2.57 -8.94 -15.56
N ARG A 204 3.81 -8.86 -15.05
CA ARG A 204 4.76 -7.79 -15.42
C ARG A 204 5.02 -7.77 -16.93
N ARG A 205 5.12 -8.94 -17.57
CA ARG A 205 5.28 -9.05 -19.03
C ARG A 205 4.04 -8.55 -19.79
N ALA A 206 2.84 -8.87 -19.32
CA ALA A 206 1.59 -8.41 -19.92
C ALA A 206 1.34 -6.89 -19.74
N LEU A 207 1.78 -6.34 -18.60
CA LEU A 207 1.73 -4.90 -18.30
C LEU A 207 2.73 -4.07 -19.11
N SER A 208 3.81 -4.68 -19.59
CA SER A 208 4.84 -4.00 -20.37
C SER A 208 4.25 -3.33 -21.61
N GLY A 209 4.27 -1.99 -21.63
CA GLY A 209 3.71 -1.16 -22.70
C GLY A 209 2.17 -1.12 -22.76
N SER A 210 1.47 -1.61 -21.72
CA SER A 210 0.00 -1.52 -21.58
C SER A 210 -0.45 -0.83 -20.30
N GLU A 211 0.43 -0.75 -19.29
CA GLU A 211 0.12 -0.11 -18.02
C GLU A 211 -0.11 1.40 -18.19
N LEU A 212 -1.28 1.85 -17.75
CA LEU A 212 -1.67 3.26 -17.70
C LEU A 212 -1.31 3.89 -16.35
N ALA A 213 -1.51 3.12 -15.27
CA ALA A 213 -1.24 3.54 -13.90
C ALA A 213 -1.21 2.34 -12.95
N HIS A 214 -0.65 2.56 -11.76
CA HIS A 214 -0.80 1.64 -10.63
C HIS A 214 -0.95 2.39 -9.32
N GLY A 215 -1.43 1.66 -8.31
CA GLY A 215 -1.50 2.09 -6.92
C GLY A 215 -0.96 1.01 -5.99
N ASN A 216 -0.50 1.38 -4.80
CA ASN A 216 -0.07 0.43 -3.79
C ASN A 216 -0.50 0.83 -2.38
N ILE A 217 -0.60 -0.16 -1.51
CA ILE A 217 -0.72 -0.04 -0.05
C ILE A 217 0.05 -1.22 0.57
N VAL A 218 0.72 -0.98 1.69
CA VAL A 218 1.54 -1.99 2.38
C VAL A 218 0.90 -2.36 3.71
N GLY A 219 0.62 -3.64 3.91
CA GLY A 219 0.23 -4.18 5.22
C GLY A 219 1.42 -4.86 5.91
N LEU A 220 1.47 -4.86 7.22
CA LEU A 220 2.47 -5.60 8.01
C LEU A 220 1.85 -6.79 8.73
N TYR A 221 2.61 -7.85 8.99
CA TYR A 221 2.19 -8.91 9.91
C TYR A 221 3.40 -9.57 10.57
N GLU A 222 3.27 -9.87 11.87
CA GLU A 222 4.26 -10.61 12.68
C GLU A 222 3.57 -11.67 13.54
N ARG A 223 4.35 -12.65 14.04
CA ARG A 223 3.89 -13.77 14.87
C ARG A 223 4.70 -13.91 16.14
#